data_AF-A0A963I2E2-F1
#
_entry.id   AF-A0A963I2E2-F1
#
_cell.length_a   1.000
_cell.length_b   1.000
_cell.length_c   1.000
_cell.angle_alpha   90.00
_cell.angle_beta   90.00
_cell.angle_gamma   90.00
#
_symmetry.space_group_name_H-M   'P 1'
#
loop_
_entity.id
_entity.type
_entity.pdbx_description
1 polymer ?
#
loop_
_entity_poly.entity_id
_entity_poly.type
_entity_poly.pdbx_seq_one_letter_code
_entity_poly.pdbx_strand_id
1 'polypeptide(L)'
;MLQYKLLRNHAGMLLVGDYETLEALHALIHDVNDRSPIVRDREGLFLGLAYDIRKAYEGQRRKLKAPAQFPEIGPRFGVEILWPVLLVQSRILRASMAFIDTGKWAQAHAYALEAVIEAALKEDFGGDLGARLIQRWMAIHPTHPWAEEKLDSRCAYYCSLGKAERKKRIDGLLASLHPMYQANFAIGIGRGVKNALSPEELDEWDGREWPDPRW
;
A
#
# COMPACT_ATOMS: atom_id res chain seq x y z
N MET A 1 6.87 1.08 18.00
CA MET A 1 6.38 2.16 17.10
C MET A 1 6.76 1.85 15.66
N LEU A 2 5.91 2.17 14.68
CA LEU A 2 6.15 1.88 13.27
C LEU A 2 7.23 2.79 12.68
N GLN A 3 8.03 2.23 11.79
CA GLN A 3 9.07 2.90 11.02
C GLN A 3 9.02 2.39 9.57
N TYR A 4 9.76 3.02 8.68
CA TYR A 4 9.88 2.56 7.30
C TYR A 4 11.32 2.65 6.80
N LYS A 5 11.61 1.91 5.74
CA LYS A 5 12.74 2.17 4.83
C LYS A 5 12.23 2.07 3.40
N LEU A 6 12.73 2.92 2.51
CA LEU A 6 12.38 2.81 1.10
C LEU A 6 13.00 1.57 0.47
N LEU A 7 12.21 0.87 -0.34
CA LEU A 7 12.73 -0.22 -1.16
C LEU A 7 13.49 0.31 -2.37
N ARG A 8 14.31 -0.53 -3.01
CA ARG A 8 15.02 -0.10 -4.21
C ARG A 8 14.03 0.16 -5.34
N ASN A 9 14.48 0.95 -6.30
CA ASN A 9 13.77 1.17 -7.56
C ASN A 9 12.36 1.74 -7.40
N HIS A 10 12.08 2.48 -6.32
CA HIS A 10 10.74 3.00 -6.00
C HIS A 10 9.68 1.88 -5.91
N ALA A 11 10.04 0.65 -5.52
CA ALA A 11 9.08 -0.45 -5.53
C ALA A 11 7.99 -0.31 -4.45
N GLY A 12 8.31 0.33 -3.33
CA GLY A 12 7.47 0.35 -2.14
C GLY A 12 8.27 0.72 -0.90
N MET A 13 7.82 0.22 0.25
CA MET A 13 8.52 0.40 1.51
C MET A 13 8.66 -0.92 2.28
N LEU A 14 9.74 -1.01 3.05
CA LEU A 14 9.87 -1.94 4.15
C LEU A 14 9.14 -1.33 5.35
N LEU A 15 7.98 -1.87 5.72
CA LEU A 15 7.29 -1.53 6.96
C LEU A 15 8.01 -2.20 8.13
N VAL A 16 8.40 -1.43 9.15
CA VAL A 16 9.23 -1.90 10.26
C VAL A 16 8.55 -1.65 11.61
N GLY A 17 8.66 -2.60 12.53
CA GLY A 17 8.22 -2.45 13.93
C GLY A 17 9.00 -3.36 14.88
N ASP A 18 8.77 -3.18 16.18
CA ASP A 18 9.07 -4.24 17.16
C ASP A 18 7.96 -5.30 17.13
N TYR A 19 8.14 -6.39 17.90
CA TYR A 19 7.18 -7.49 17.97
C TYR A 19 5.77 -7.00 18.33
N GLU A 20 5.64 -6.29 19.45
CA GLU A 20 4.34 -5.83 19.97
C GLU A 20 3.64 -4.88 18.99
N THR A 21 4.36 -3.97 18.35
CA THR A 21 3.76 -3.05 17.37
C THR A 21 3.21 -3.78 16.15
N LEU A 22 3.93 -4.79 15.64
CA LEU A 22 3.48 -5.53 14.47
C LEU A 22 2.38 -6.54 14.81
N GLU A 23 2.45 -7.18 15.97
CA GLU A 23 1.37 -8.02 16.50
C GLU A 23 0.09 -7.19 16.68
N ALA A 24 0.20 -6.00 17.26
CA ALA A 24 -0.91 -5.06 17.41
C ALA A 24 -1.55 -4.68 16.07
N LEU A 25 -0.72 -4.36 15.08
CA LEU A 25 -1.20 -4.01 13.75
C LEU A 25 -1.86 -5.21 13.05
N HIS A 26 -1.29 -6.42 13.20
CA HIS A 26 -1.89 -7.65 12.70
C HIS A 26 -3.27 -7.88 13.32
N ALA A 27 -3.38 -7.81 14.65
CA ALA A 27 -4.63 -8.04 15.37
C ALA A 27 -5.70 -7.03 14.95
N LEU A 28 -5.32 -5.76 14.76
CA LEU A 28 -6.21 -4.73 14.22
C LEU A 28 -6.72 -5.08 12.82
N ILE A 29 -5.84 -5.47 11.90
CA ILE A 29 -6.25 -5.81 10.53
C ILE A 29 -7.17 -7.03 10.54
N HIS A 30 -6.89 -8.03 11.37
CA HIS A 30 -7.75 -9.21 11.51
C HIS A 30 -9.14 -8.87 12.07
N ASP A 31 -9.21 -8.07 13.15
CA ASP A 31 -10.49 -7.62 13.73
C ASP A 31 -11.32 -6.82 12.71
N VAL A 32 -10.66 -5.93 11.95
CA VAL A 32 -11.29 -5.18 10.87
C VAL A 32 -11.73 -6.10 9.75
N ASN A 33 -10.90 -7.08 9.37
CA ASN A 33 -11.25 -8.07 8.35
C ASN A 33 -12.49 -8.84 8.76
N ASP A 34 -12.69 -9.19 10.02
CA ASP A 34 -13.83 -10.00 10.45
C ASP A 34 -15.13 -9.18 10.54
N ARG A 35 -15.04 -7.95 11.06
CA ARG A 35 -16.21 -7.15 11.44
C ARG A 35 -16.64 -6.13 10.38
N SER A 36 -15.75 -5.69 9.50
CA SER A 36 -16.05 -4.61 8.55
C SER A 36 -17.08 -5.05 7.51
N PRO A 37 -18.13 -4.24 7.24
CA PRO A 37 -19.02 -4.47 6.10
C PRO A 37 -18.42 -4.03 4.76
N ILE A 38 -17.30 -3.31 4.75
CA ILE A 38 -16.62 -2.89 3.52
C ILE A 38 -15.85 -4.05 2.90
N VAL A 39 -15.16 -4.82 3.74
CA VAL A 39 -14.36 -5.97 3.30
C VAL A 39 -15.33 -7.07 2.88
N ARG A 40 -15.33 -7.43 1.60
CA ARG A 40 -16.28 -8.40 1.02
C ARG A 40 -15.69 -9.80 0.98
N ASP A 41 -14.43 -9.89 0.59
CA ASP A 41 -13.67 -11.13 0.57
C ASP A 41 -12.77 -11.21 1.82
N ARG A 42 -13.15 -12.10 2.75
CA ARG A 42 -12.43 -12.29 4.01
C ARG A 42 -11.10 -13.01 3.83
N GLU A 43 -10.92 -13.73 2.72
CA GLU A 43 -9.69 -14.43 2.34
C GLU A 43 -8.91 -13.65 1.26
N GLY A 44 -9.40 -12.46 0.92
CA GLY A 44 -8.92 -11.68 -0.21
C GLY A 44 -7.64 -10.89 0.07
N LEU A 45 -7.39 -9.91 -0.81
CA LEU A 45 -6.17 -9.10 -0.81
C LEU A 45 -5.97 -8.33 0.49
N PHE A 46 -7.05 -7.94 1.19
CA PHE A 46 -6.95 -7.23 2.46
C PHE A 46 -6.29 -8.09 3.56
N LEU A 47 -6.63 -9.37 3.65
CA LEU A 47 -6.04 -10.30 4.63
C LEU A 47 -4.55 -10.56 4.36
N GLY A 48 -4.12 -10.43 3.10
CA GLY A 48 -2.71 -10.52 2.71
C GLY A 48 -1.78 -9.63 3.54
N LEU A 49 -2.23 -8.41 3.92
CA LEU A 49 -1.45 -7.51 4.77
C LEU A 49 -1.23 -8.08 6.18
N ALA A 50 -2.27 -8.65 6.78
CA ALA A 50 -2.18 -9.28 8.10
C ALA A 50 -1.23 -10.47 8.08
N TYR A 51 -1.29 -11.29 7.02
CA TYR A 51 -0.38 -12.40 6.81
C TYR A 51 1.08 -11.94 6.72
N ASP A 52 1.35 -10.92 5.91
CA ASP A 52 2.69 -10.38 5.71
C ASP A 52 3.30 -9.79 6.98
N ILE A 53 2.49 -9.05 7.76
CA ILE A 53 2.89 -8.52 9.06
C ILE A 53 3.14 -9.66 10.06
N ARG A 54 2.30 -10.71 10.06
CA ARG A 54 2.51 -11.90 10.90
C ARG A 54 3.86 -12.53 10.64
N LYS A 55 4.14 -12.81 9.37
CA LYS A 55 5.41 -13.40 8.95
C LYS A 55 6.61 -12.52 9.30
N ALA A 56 6.44 -11.20 9.36
CA ALA A 56 7.49 -10.30 9.80
C ALA A 56 7.84 -10.48 11.27
N TYR A 57 6.87 -10.35 12.18
CA TYR A 57 7.16 -10.45 13.62
C TYR A 57 7.48 -11.88 14.07
N GLU A 58 7.05 -12.90 13.32
CA GLU A 58 7.50 -14.29 13.47
C GLU A 58 8.96 -14.51 13.01
N GLY A 59 9.61 -13.47 12.48
CA GLY A 59 11.00 -13.52 12.02
C GLY A 59 11.23 -14.23 10.69
N GLN A 60 10.17 -14.49 9.92
CA GLN A 60 10.21 -15.18 8.62
C GLN A 60 10.35 -14.20 7.43
N ARG A 61 10.36 -12.89 7.68
CA ARG A 61 10.69 -11.85 6.69
C ARG A 61 12.04 -11.19 7.03
N ARG A 62 12.08 -9.86 7.15
CA ARG A 62 13.32 -9.12 7.39
C ARG A 62 13.55 -8.90 8.88
N LYS A 63 14.66 -9.43 9.41
CA LYS A 63 15.13 -9.15 10.77
C LYS A 63 16.22 -8.09 10.73
N LEU A 64 15.98 -6.98 11.42
CA LEU A 64 16.90 -5.86 11.56
C LEU A 64 17.55 -5.94 12.95
N LYS A 65 18.88 -5.92 12.99
CA LYS A 65 19.62 -5.86 14.25
C LYS A 65 19.38 -4.52 14.94
N ALA A 66 19.40 -4.52 16.27
CA ALA A 66 19.47 -3.29 17.05
C ALA A 66 20.68 -2.45 16.60
N PRO A 67 20.58 -1.11 16.59
CA PRO A 67 21.74 -0.24 16.41
C PRO A 67 22.83 -0.61 17.42
N ALA A 68 24.09 -0.72 16.98
CA ALA A 68 25.19 -1.14 17.86
C ALA A 68 25.38 -0.19 19.06
N GLN A 69 25.02 1.08 18.88
CA GLN A 69 25.10 2.12 19.90
C GLN A 69 23.95 2.05 20.92
N PHE A 70 22.85 1.36 20.60
CA PHE A 70 21.63 1.31 21.41
C PHE A 70 21.01 -0.11 21.39
N PRO A 71 21.69 -1.13 21.97
CA PRO A 71 21.22 -2.50 21.97
C PRO A 71 19.87 -2.70 22.70
N GLU A 72 19.53 -1.82 23.65
CA GLU A 72 18.28 -1.80 24.40
C GLU A 72 17.03 -1.60 23.54
N ILE A 73 17.18 -1.06 22.32
CA ILE A 73 16.09 -0.92 21.35
C ILE A 73 15.57 -2.29 20.89
N GLY A 74 16.38 -3.34 21.03
CA GLY A 74 16.06 -4.69 20.61
C GLY A 74 16.03 -4.87 19.08
N PRO A 75 15.83 -6.11 18.61
CA PRO A 75 15.67 -6.37 17.19
C PRO A 75 14.38 -5.75 16.66
N ARG A 76 14.40 -5.36 15.39
CA ARG A 76 13.22 -4.91 14.65
C ARG A 76 12.90 -5.90 13.55
N PHE A 77 11.64 -5.93 13.16
CA PHE A 77 11.13 -6.82 12.12
C PHE A 77 10.49 -5.99 11.04
N GLY A 78 10.52 -6.47 9.80
CA GLY A 78 9.86 -5.78 8.72
C GLY A 78 9.46 -6.65 7.55
N VAL A 79 8.55 -6.10 6.76
CA VAL A 79 8.00 -6.70 5.54
C VAL A 79 8.04 -5.71 4.40
N GLU A 80 8.43 -6.20 3.24
CA GLU A 80 8.57 -5.43 2.00
C GLU A 80 7.21 -5.45 1.30
N ILE A 81 6.63 -4.27 1.06
CA ILE A 81 5.29 -4.14 0.49
C ILE A 81 5.33 -3.15 -0.68
N LEU A 82 4.76 -3.53 -1.82
CA LEU A 82 4.66 -2.67 -3.00
C LEU A 82 3.75 -1.47 -2.73
N TRP A 83 4.05 -0.34 -3.38
CA TRP A 83 3.24 0.86 -3.27
C TRP A 83 1.74 0.64 -3.56
N PRO A 84 1.31 0.05 -4.69
CA PRO A 84 -0.12 -0.09 -4.97
C PRO A 84 -0.85 -0.95 -3.92
N VAL A 85 -0.20 -2.04 -3.48
CA VAL A 85 -0.75 -2.96 -2.47
C VAL A 85 -0.98 -2.23 -1.15
N LEU A 86 0.08 -1.62 -0.63
CA LEU A 86 0.07 -0.91 0.64
C LEU A 86 -0.97 0.22 0.66
N LEU A 87 -1.05 0.99 -0.42
CA LEU A 87 -1.95 2.14 -0.51
C LEU A 87 -3.42 1.71 -0.57
N VAL A 88 -3.76 0.65 -1.31
CA VAL A 88 -5.13 0.12 -1.34
C VAL A 88 -5.51 -0.47 0.02
N GLN A 89 -4.69 -1.38 0.57
CA GLN A 89 -4.99 -2.06 1.84
C GLN A 89 -5.12 -1.08 3.01
N SER A 90 -4.24 -0.07 3.10
CA SER A 90 -4.32 0.95 4.16
C SER A 90 -5.59 1.81 4.05
N ARG A 91 -6.09 2.10 2.85
CA ARG A 91 -7.37 2.80 2.67
C ARG A 91 -8.56 1.95 3.06
N ILE A 92 -8.54 0.66 2.71
CA ILE A 92 -9.58 -0.29 3.15
C ILE A 92 -9.61 -0.38 4.67
N LEU A 93 -8.44 -0.51 5.31
CA LEU A 93 -8.33 -0.50 6.77
C LEU A 93 -8.96 0.76 7.37
N ARG A 94 -8.52 1.94 6.93
CA ARG A 94 -8.94 3.21 7.52
C ARG A 94 -10.43 3.48 7.35
N ALA A 95 -10.97 3.20 6.16
CA ALA A 95 -12.39 3.38 5.88
C ALA A 95 -13.23 2.37 6.65
N SER A 96 -12.80 1.12 6.75
CA SER A 96 -13.51 0.07 7.49
C SER A 96 -13.70 0.41 8.96
N MET A 97 -12.69 1.00 9.59
CA MET A 97 -12.75 1.43 10.98
C MET A 97 -13.79 2.53 11.26
N ALA A 98 -14.37 3.17 10.23
CA ALA A 98 -15.48 4.11 10.40
C ALA A 98 -16.85 3.42 10.52
N PHE A 99 -16.95 2.14 10.12
CA PHE A 99 -18.19 1.37 10.13
C PHE A 99 -18.28 0.37 11.29
N ILE A 100 -17.22 0.28 12.10
CA ILE A 100 -17.16 -0.59 13.27
C ILE A 100 -16.68 0.21 14.49
N ASP A 101 -17.10 -0.19 15.69
CA ASP A 101 -16.57 0.39 16.92
C ASP A 101 -15.11 -0.03 17.12
N THR A 102 -14.23 0.96 17.22
CA THR A 102 -12.80 0.77 17.41
C THR A 102 -12.32 1.59 18.59
N GLY A 103 -11.46 0.99 19.41
CA GLY A 103 -10.84 1.66 20.55
C GLY A 103 -9.76 2.66 20.15
N LYS A 104 -9.37 3.53 21.09
CA LYS A 104 -8.28 4.52 20.89
C LYS A 104 -6.96 3.86 20.46
N TRP A 105 -6.69 2.66 20.96
CA TRP A 105 -5.47 1.92 20.64
C TRP A 105 -5.45 1.45 19.17
N ALA A 106 -6.58 0.98 18.64
CA ALA A 106 -6.74 0.65 17.23
C ALA A 106 -6.53 1.89 16.34
N GLN A 107 -7.17 3.02 16.70
CA GLN A 107 -7.01 4.29 16.00
C GLN A 107 -5.55 4.76 15.99
N ALA A 108 -4.83 4.64 17.11
CA ALA A 108 -3.42 5.01 17.20
C ALA A 108 -2.54 4.20 16.23
N HIS A 109 -2.77 2.89 16.09
CA HIS A 109 -2.02 2.05 15.15
C HIS A 109 -2.34 2.37 13.70
N ALA A 110 -3.62 2.64 13.39
CA ALA A 110 -4.02 3.08 12.05
C ALA A 110 -3.36 4.42 11.68
N TYR A 111 -3.38 5.41 12.58
CA TYR A 111 -2.71 6.69 12.35
C TYR A 111 -1.19 6.55 12.25
N ALA A 112 -0.58 5.66 13.04
CA ALA A 112 0.85 5.38 12.93
C ALA A 112 1.19 4.80 11.55
N LEU A 113 0.37 3.89 11.01
CA LEU A 113 0.54 3.36 9.66
C LEU A 113 0.38 4.45 8.60
N GLU A 114 -0.65 5.28 8.70
CA GLU A 114 -0.86 6.39 7.75
C GLU A 114 0.31 7.37 7.78
N ALA A 115 0.81 7.71 8.97
CA ALA A 115 1.92 8.64 9.13
C ALA A 115 3.22 8.13 8.47
N VAL A 116 3.54 6.83 8.61
CA VAL A 116 4.74 6.27 7.96
C VAL A 116 4.57 6.17 6.44
N ILE A 117 3.37 5.88 5.94
CA ILE A 117 3.07 5.87 4.50
C ILE A 117 3.24 7.28 3.91
N GLU A 118 2.66 8.30 4.55
CA GLU A 118 2.79 9.68 4.10
C GLU A 118 4.25 10.15 4.06
N ALA A 119 5.00 9.87 5.12
CA ALA A 119 6.41 10.23 5.22
C ALA A 119 7.22 9.53 4.12
N ALA A 120 6.99 8.22 3.93
CA ALA A 120 7.66 7.43 2.91
C ALA A 120 7.33 7.90 1.48
N LEU A 121 6.07 8.24 1.18
CA LEU A 121 5.69 8.80 -0.13
C LEU A 121 6.36 10.15 -0.41
N LYS A 122 6.43 11.02 0.61
CA LYS A 122 7.10 12.32 0.52
C LYS A 122 8.60 12.14 0.27
N GLU A 123 9.23 11.20 0.95
CA GLU A 123 10.66 10.90 0.78
C GLU A 123 10.98 10.26 -0.58
N ASP A 124 10.20 9.27 -1.01
CA ASP A 124 10.50 8.47 -2.20
C ASP A 124 10.31 9.27 -3.51
N PHE A 125 9.25 10.08 -3.56
CA PHE A 125 8.87 10.79 -4.78
C PHE A 125 9.20 12.29 -4.75
N GLY A 126 9.18 12.91 -3.57
CA GLY A 126 9.50 14.32 -3.36
C GLY A 126 8.55 15.30 -4.05
N GLY A 127 8.68 16.58 -3.67
CA GLY A 127 8.03 17.73 -4.31
C GLY A 127 6.53 17.56 -4.56
N ASP A 128 6.07 18.09 -5.69
CA ASP A 128 4.65 18.04 -6.06
C ASP A 128 4.16 16.63 -6.36
N LEU A 129 5.05 15.71 -6.79
CA LEU A 129 4.67 14.33 -7.09
C LEU A 129 4.24 13.62 -5.81
N GLY A 130 5.04 13.67 -4.74
CA GLY A 130 4.69 13.06 -3.45
C GLY A 130 3.35 13.59 -2.91
N ALA A 131 3.11 14.90 -2.98
CA ALA A 131 1.85 15.50 -2.57
C ALA A 131 0.66 15.00 -3.41
N ARG A 132 0.80 14.92 -4.74
CA ARG A 132 -0.24 14.35 -5.61
C ARG A 132 -0.51 12.88 -5.33
N LEU A 133 0.52 12.08 -5.05
CA LEU A 133 0.34 10.65 -4.74
C LEU A 133 -0.42 10.45 -3.43
N ILE A 134 -0.20 11.30 -2.42
CA ILE A 134 -1.01 11.29 -1.20
C ILE A 134 -2.47 11.63 -1.51
N GLN A 135 -2.73 12.63 -2.35
CA GLN A 135 -4.11 12.95 -2.78
C GLN A 135 -4.76 11.78 -3.54
N ARG A 136 -4.02 11.11 -4.44
CA ARG A 136 -4.46 9.92 -5.17
C ARG A 136 -4.80 8.78 -4.22
N TRP A 137 -3.92 8.51 -3.25
CA TRP A 137 -4.13 7.50 -2.22
C TRP A 137 -5.38 7.79 -1.40
N MET A 138 -5.56 9.03 -0.93
CA MET A 138 -6.77 9.41 -0.18
C MET A 138 -8.06 9.30 -1.01
N ALA A 139 -7.97 9.49 -2.32
CA ALA A 139 -9.08 9.39 -3.27
C ALA A 139 -9.43 7.95 -3.69
N ILE A 140 -8.64 6.94 -3.31
CA ILE A 140 -9.04 5.53 -3.49
C ILE A 140 -10.33 5.31 -2.68
N HIS A 141 -11.37 4.79 -3.35
CA HIS A 141 -12.72 4.69 -2.82
C HIS A 141 -13.01 3.27 -2.28
N PRO A 142 -12.84 2.99 -0.98
CA PRO A 142 -12.73 1.61 -0.50
C PRO A 142 -14.06 0.87 -0.44
N THR A 143 -15.20 1.59 -0.46
CA THR A 143 -16.54 0.98 -0.50
C THR A 143 -16.95 0.53 -1.92
N HIS A 144 -16.17 0.88 -2.94
CA HIS A 144 -16.38 0.44 -4.32
C HIS A 144 -15.35 -0.65 -4.67
N PRO A 145 -15.75 -1.79 -5.29
CA PRO A 145 -14.86 -2.95 -5.43
C PRO A 145 -13.71 -2.73 -6.42
N TRP A 146 -13.86 -1.78 -7.34
CA TRP A 146 -12.89 -1.47 -8.40
C TRP A 146 -11.42 -1.48 -8.00
N ALA A 147 -11.05 -0.84 -6.90
CA ALA A 147 -9.64 -0.75 -6.50
C ALA A 147 -9.06 -2.11 -6.11
N GLU A 148 -9.87 -2.98 -5.48
CA GLU A 148 -9.50 -4.35 -5.12
C GLU A 148 -9.48 -5.24 -6.37
N GLU A 149 -10.53 -5.19 -7.19
CA GLU A 149 -10.64 -5.96 -8.45
C GLU A 149 -9.49 -5.66 -9.43
N LYS A 150 -9.05 -4.40 -9.49
CA LYS A 150 -7.97 -3.98 -10.40
C LYS A 150 -6.58 -4.07 -9.78
N LEU A 151 -6.45 -4.36 -8.49
CA LEU A 151 -5.15 -4.30 -7.82
C LEU A 151 -4.12 -5.25 -8.46
N ASP A 152 -4.54 -6.47 -8.79
CA ASP A 152 -3.67 -7.51 -9.33
C ASP A 152 -2.97 -7.07 -10.62
N SER A 153 -3.73 -6.75 -11.66
CA SER A 153 -3.21 -6.24 -12.93
C SER A 153 -2.30 -4.99 -12.78
N ARG A 154 -2.66 -4.06 -11.88
CA ARG A 154 -1.89 -2.84 -11.62
C ARG A 154 -0.56 -3.15 -10.94
N CYS A 155 -0.53 -4.12 -10.04
CA CYS A 155 0.69 -4.61 -9.43
C CYS A 155 1.58 -5.35 -10.43
N ALA A 156 1.02 -6.25 -11.24
CA ALA A 156 1.76 -6.95 -12.27
C ALA A 156 2.41 -5.97 -13.27
N TYR A 157 1.66 -4.97 -13.73
CA TYR A 157 2.20 -3.87 -14.53
C TYR A 157 3.33 -3.14 -13.80
N TYR A 158 3.10 -2.72 -12.55
CA TYR A 158 4.08 -1.95 -11.78
C TYR A 158 5.38 -2.70 -11.52
N CYS A 159 5.28 -4.01 -11.25
CA CYS A 159 6.40 -4.91 -11.08
C CYS A 159 7.24 -5.02 -12.37
N SER A 160 6.61 -5.01 -13.54
CA SER A 160 7.31 -5.05 -14.83
C SER A 160 8.17 -3.82 -15.12
N LEU A 161 7.88 -2.68 -14.48
CA LEU A 161 8.56 -1.42 -14.72
C LEU A 161 9.93 -1.35 -14.04
N GLY A 162 10.89 -0.70 -14.72
CA GLY A 162 12.16 -0.27 -14.12
C GLY A 162 12.02 0.99 -13.26
N LYS A 163 13.07 1.34 -12.50
CA LYS A 163 13.08 2.48 -11.56
C LYS A 163 12.55 3.79 -12.15
N ALA A 164 13.06 4.19 -13.32
CA ALA A 164 12.68 5.46 -13.95
C ALA A 164 11.22 5.47 -14.39
N GLU A 165 10.74 4.36 -14.97
CA GLU A 165 9.34 4.23 -15.39
C GLU A 165 8.40 4.14 -14.20
N ARG A 166 8.75 3.45 -13.09
CA ARG A 166 7.93 3.47 -11.87
C ARG A 166 7.67 4.89 -11.38
N LYS A 167 8.72 5.71 -11.29
CA LYS A 167 8.57 7.12 -10.89
C LYS A 167 7.73 7.93 -11.86
N LYS A 168 7.84 7.66 -13.17
CA LYS A 168 7.08 8.36 -14.22
C LYS A 168 5.61 7.95 -14.27
N ARG A 169 5.31 6.67 -14.03
CA ARG A 169 3.98 6.07 -14.25
C ARG A 169 3.12 5.97 -12.99
N ILE A 170 3.70 6.06 -11.79
CA ILE A 170 2.98 5.83 -10.52
C ILE A 170 1.75 6.75 -10.33
N ASP A 171 1.80 8.01 -10.77
CA ASP A 171 0.63 8.91 -10.67
C ASP A 171 -0.54 8.41 -11.53
N GLY A 172 -0.26 8.02 -12.78
CA GLY A 172 -1.24 7.40 -13.67
C GLY A 172 -1.76 6.05 -13.15
N LEU A 173 -0.87 5.25 -12.55
CA LEU A 173 -1.22 3.97 -11.95
C LEU A 173 -2.20 4.15 -10.79
N LEU A 174 -1.90 5.05 -9.84
CA LEU A 174 -2.82 5.30 -8.72
C LEU A 174 -4.10 5.97 -9.17
N ALA A 175 -4.06 6.83 -10.20
CA ALA A 175 -5.28 7.37 -10.81
C ALA A 175 -6.18 6.26 -11.36
N SER A 176 -5.59 5.16 -11.87
CA SER A 176 -6.32 4.02 -12.42
C SER A 176 -7.14 3.22 -11.41
N LEU A 177 -6.86 3.39 -10.12
CA LEU A 177 -7.59 2.76 -9.01
C LEU A 177 -8.89 3.50 -8.67
N HIS A 178 -9.20 4.62 -9.35
CA HIS A 178 -10.48 5.29 -9.19
C HIS A 178 -11.55 4.66 -10.11
N PRO A 179 -12.78 4.38 -9.63
CA PRO A 179 -13.83 3.73 -10.43
C PRO A 179 -14.16 4.44 -11.75
N MET A 180 -14.07 5.78 -11.76
CA MET A 180 -14.32 6.58 -12.96
C MET A 180 -13.11 6.71 -13.90
N TYR A 181 -12.03 5.96 -13.69
CA TYR A 181 -10.79 6.15 -14.45
C TYR A 181 -10.99 5.98 -15.96
N GLN A 182 -11.77 5.00 -16.41
CA GLN A 182 -12.03 4.77 -17.83
C GLN A 182 -12.65 6.02 -18.49
N ALA A 183 -13.70 6.58 -17.88
CA ALA A 183 -14.33 7.81 -18.36
C ALA A 183 -13.37 9.02 -18.30
N ASN A 184 -12.62 9.15 -17.21
CA ASN A 184 -11.68 10.25 -16.99
C ASN A 184 -10.47 10.18 -17.95
N PHE A 185 -10.04 8.97 -18.34
CA PHE A 185 -8.94 8.76 -19.27
C PHE A 185 -9.29 9.34 -20.65
N ALA A 186 -10.46 9.00 -21.19
CA ALA A 186 -10.92 9.51 -22.49
C ALA A 186 -10.97 11.06 -22.52
N ILE A 187 -11.50 11.66 -21.46
CA ILE A 187 -11.56 13.14 -21.32
C ILE A 187 -10.15 13.72 -21.16
N GLY A 188 -9.29 13.08 -20.37
CA GLY A 188 -7.94 13.52 -20.08
C GLY A 188 -7.01 13.50 -21.30
N ILE A 189 -7.11 12.47 -22.15
CA ILE A 189 -6.39 12.40 -23.42
C ILE A 189 -6.80 13.58 -24.33
N GLY A 190 -8.10 13.89 -24.41
CA GLY A 190 -8.59 15.06 -25.14
C GLY A 190 -8.08 16.41 -24.60
N ARG A 191 -7.62 16.45 -23.35
CA ARG A 191 -7.05 17.64 -22.68
C ARG A 191 -5.52 17.62 -22.60
N GLY A 192 -4.84 16.64 -23.22
CA GLY A 192 -3.39 16.57 -23.26
C GLY A 192 -2.72 16.14 -21.95
N VAL A 193 -3.40 15.37 -21.10
CA VAL A 193 -2.80 14.81 -19.88
C VAL A 193 -1.59 13.94 -20.25
N LYS A 194 -0.42 14.28 -19.72
CA LYS A 194 0.83 13.55 -19.94
C LYS A 194 0.93 12.36 -18.99
N ASN A 195 1.53 11.26 -19.46
CA ASN A 195 1.76 10.02 -18.69
C ASN A 195 0.50 9.30 -18.19
N ALA A 196 -0.66 9.57 -18.77
CA ALA A 196 -1.84 8.75 -18.53
C ALA A 196 -1.60 7.30 -19.00
N LEU A 197 -2.10 6.33 -18.25
CA LEU A 197 -2.01 4.90 -18.59
C LEU A 197 -3.31 4.46 -19.25
N SER A 198 -3.21 3.79 -20.39
CA SER A 198 -4.42 3.26 -21.05
C SER A 198 -5.07 2.20 -20.15
N PRO A 199 -6.40 2.24 -19.98
CA PRO A 199 -7.12 1.17 -19.31
C PRO A 199 -6.87 -0.19 -19.95
N GLU A 200 -6.81 -0.24 -21.29
CA GLU A 200 -6.51 -1.45 -22.06
C GLU A 200 -5.09 -1.97 -21.77
N GLU A 201 -4.08 -1.09 -21.79
CA GLU A 201 -2.69 -1.44 -21.43
C GLU A 201 -2.60 -2.08 -20.04
N LEU A 202 -3.38 -1.58 -19.07
CA LEU A 202 -3.39 -2.12 -17.71
C LEU A 202 -4.18 -3.42 -17.60
N ASP A 203 -5.31 -3.53 -18.30
CA ASP A 203 -6.16 -4.73 -18.26
C ASP A 203 -5.51 -5.92 -18.99
N GLU A 204 -4.55 -5.71 -19.89
CA GLU A 204 -3.72 -6.78 -20.47
C GLU A 204 -2.87 -7.56 -19.44
N TRP A 205 -2.66 -6.99 -18.26
CA TRP A 205 -1.91 -7.61 -17.17
C TRP A 205 -2.77 -8.45 -16.23
N ASP A 206 -4.09 -8.49 -16.44
CA ASP A 206 -5.01 -9.25 -15.62
C ASP A 206 -4.68 -10.75 -15.64
N GLY A 207 -4.58 -11.36 -14.45
CA GLY A 207 -4.22 -12.77 -14.28
C GLY A 207 -2.77 -13.13 -14.64
N ARG A 208 -1.89 -12.17 -14.88
CA ARG A 208 -0.46 -12.45 -15.11
C ARG A 208 0.27 -12.60 -13.79
N GLU A 209 1.24 -13.53 -13.75
CA GLU A 209 2.16 -13.64 -12.63
C GLU A 209 2.97 -12.34 -12.47
N TRP A 210 3.14 -11.89 -11.22
CA TRP A 210 3.83 -10.64 -10.94
C TRP A 210 5.34 -10.83 -11.19
N PRO A 211 5.95 -10.04 -12.09
CA PRO A 211 7.40 -10.07 -12.27
C PRO A 211 8.12 -9.74 -10.96
N ASP A 212 9.35 -10.25 -10.78
CA ASP A 212 10.17 -9.84 -9.64
C ASP A 212 10.38 -8.30 -9.66
N PRO A 213 9.91 -7.57 -8.63
CA PRO A 213 10.02 -6.13 -8.58
C PRO A 213 11.46 -5.63 -8.44
N ARG A 214 12.44 -6.51 -8.17
CA ARG A 214 13.86 -6.20 -7.95
C ARG A 214 14.03 -5.09 -6.90
N TRP A 215 13.34 -5.24 -5.77
CA TRP A 215 13.30 -4.30 -4.65
C TRP A 215 14.47 -4.43 -3.66
#